data_AF-A0A248TPH4-F1
#
_entry.id   AF-A0A248TPH4-F1
#
_cell.length_a   1.000
_cell.length_b   1.000
_cell.length_c   1.000
_cell.angle_alpha   90.00
_cell.angle_beta   90.00
_cell.angle_gamma   90.00
#
_symmetry.space_group_name_H-M   'P 1'
#
loop_
_entity.id
_entity.type
_entity.pdbx_description
1 polymer ?
#
loop_
_entity_poly.entity_id
_entity_poly.type
_entity_poly.pdbx_seq_one_letter_code
_entity_poly.pdbx_strand_id
1 'polypeptide(L)'
;MDNHIYDVLIIGGGPGGIQTALTYSEICRENGAEPNMVVLEAFNRAGYSFTKYPVHEKLISNNKLYTGKPFKSRYAERFDWNSLITKEKNILMRNYSQDFYPNRKAIVDMLNDLIDECNIPISYDTQWIQTNKTEQGLFEVITTKGTFTSKAVVVATGLKPVIPKIEGIEHITMYENMKTKESYRDKRVLILGKGNSGLECAQEILNEANVIMVASPSSAKMAYKTHYVGNIRAVNSIFAENYQLKHQAALLDCHIKSIEKVATGFNVTVEYIHADGEVETLFFNEVIAATGFKSNIDQLIKDFNIQLLHKKFPSINGVFESTEVSNLYFAGAQTHGLDYRGYSTSGFIHGFRYNSQILANHLAEKFNISKMEKSLEQDPSKRILDELNESPELWLQPGYVGYQLKFDGQHWYENGHRTINEFKDSTLNTNELTIFISLEYGDISKFEETFSIPRVPGDATQSVHIHPVIRVKQGDEIIKYDLEEHLESKFDADLYVPVIKEIVTNAVEKESSLSY
;
A
#
# COMPACT_ATOMS: atom_id res chain seq x y z
N MET A 1 27.70 7.51 -27.07
CA MET A 1 26.96 7.16 -25.85
C MET A 1 26.12 5.96 -26.24
N ASP A 2 26.39 4.81 -25.65
CA ASP A 2 25.76 3.56 -26.07
C ASP A 2 24.25 3.67 -25.98
N ASN A 3 23.60 3.37 -27.09
CA ASN A 3 22.16 3.49 -27.31
C ASN A 3 21.44 2.30 -26.66
N HIS A 4 21.74 2.03 -25.38
CA HIS A 4 21.19 0.89 -24.65
C HIS A 4 19.70 1.10 -24.40
N ILE A 5 18.89 0.11 -24.77
CA ILE A 5 17.44 0.11 -24.58
C ILE A 5 17.12 -0.89 -23.48
N TYR A 6 16.65 -0.38 -22.34
CA TYR A 6 16.20 -1.21 -21.23
C TYR A 6 14.83 -1.82 -21.53
N ASP A 7 14.59 -3.04 -21.07
CA ASP A 7 13.24 -3.60 -21.09
C ASP A 7 12.37 -2.88 -20.05
N VAL A 8 12.91 -2.72 -18.84
CA VAL A 8 12.24 -2.05 -17.72
C VAL A 8 13.12 -0.93 -17.15
N LEU A 9 12.56 0.27 -17.03
CA LEU A 9 13.18 1.38 -16.30
C LEU A 9 12.30 1.77 -15.11
N ILE A 10 12.88 1.79 -13.91
CA ILE A 10 12.14 2.08 -12.67
C ILE A 10 12.57 3.46 -12.15
N ILE A 11 11.62 4.37 -11.95
CA ILE A 11 11.88 5.72 -11.42
C ILE A 11 11.54 5.74 -9.92
N GLY A 12 12.58 5.77 -9.08
CA GLY A 12 12.50 5.85 -7.61
C GLY A 12 13.07 4.60 -6.92
N GLY A 13 14.08 4.79 -6.07
CA GLY A 13 14.72 3.76 -5.25
C GLY A 13 14.07 3.59 -3.87
N GLY A 14 12.75 3.79 -3.75
CA GLY A 14 11.99 3.49 -2.54
C GLY A 14 11.53 2.02 -2.46
N PRO A 15 10.88 1.59 -1.36
CA PRO A 15 10.47 0.19 -1.16
C PRO A 15 9.68 -0.41 -2.33
N GLY A 16 8.78 0.36 -2.96
CA GLY A 16 7.97 -0.11 -4.09
C GLY A 16 8.80 -0.39 -5.34
N GLY A 17 9.74 0.51 -5.68
CA GLY A 17 10.62 0.36 -6.84
C GLY A 17 11.64 -0.76 -6.63
N ILE A 18 12.23 -0.83 -5.43
CA ILE A 18 13.20 -1.87 -5.07
C ILE A 18 12.54 -3.25 -5.01
N GLN A 19 11.33 -3.40 -4.47
CA GLN A 19 10.63 -4.69 -4.51
C GLN A 19 10.36 -5.16 -5.94
N THR A 20 9.93 -4.26 -6.82
CA THR A 20 9.73 -4.59 -8.24
C THR A 20 11.04 -5.02 -8.90
N ALA A 21 12.14 -4.30 -8.63
CA ALA A 21 13.47 -4.62 -9.15
C ALA A 21 14.00 -5.98 -8.64
N LEU A 22 13.89 -6.24 -7.33
CA LEU A 22 14.28 -7.50 -6.70
C LEU A 22 13.55 -8.67 -7.34
N THR A 23 12.22 -8.60 -7.38
CA THR A 23 11.38 -9.67 -7.92
C THR A 23 11.65 -9.92 -9.40
N TYR A 24 11.74 -8.85 -10.21
CA TYR A 24 12.03 -8.99 -11.64
C TYR A 24 13.42 -9.61 -11.87
N SER A 25 14.42 -9.20 -11.10
CA SER A 25 15.78 -9.77 -11.19
C SER A 25 15.82 -11.24 -10.83
N GLU A 26 15.13 -11.65 -9.77
CA GLU A 26 15.02 -13.05 -9.36
C GLU A 26 14.37 -13.88 -10.47
N ILE A 27 13.24 -13.41 -11.04
CA ILE A 27 12.57 -14.09 -12.16
C ILE A 27 13.49 -14.24 -13.37
N CYS A 28 14.20 -13.18 -13.78
CA CYS A 28 15.16 -13.25 -14.88
C CYS A 28 16.21 -14.34 -14.65
N ARG A 29 16.89 -14.28 -13.50
CA ARG A 29 17.99 -15.19 -13.17
C ARG A 29 17.53 -16.65 -13.08
N GLU A 30 16.35 -16.90 -12.52
CA GLU A 30 15.75 -18.24 -12.46
C GLU A 30 15.43 -18.82 -13.83
N ASN A 31 15.15 -17.96 -14.81
CA ASN A 31 14.88 -18.35 -16.19
C ASN A 31 16.12 -18.22 -17.10
N GLY A 32 17.32 -18.09 -16.52
CA GLY A 32 18.58 -18.05 -17.26
C GLY A 32 18.80 -16.76 -18.06
N ALA A 33 18.11 -15.68 -17.71
CA ALA A 33 18.24 -14.37 -18.33
C ALA A 33 18.92 -13.37 -17.38
N GLU A 34 19.73 -12.47 -17.94
CA GLU A 34 20.21 -11.30 -17.21
C GLU A 34 19.14 -10.21 -17.20
N PRO A 35 18.86 -9.56 -16.05
CA PRO A 35 17.83 -8.53 -15.97
C PRO A 35 18.24 -7.28 -16.73
N ASN A 36 17.61 -7.03 -17.89
CA ASN A 36 17.79 -5.81 -18.67
C ASN A 36 16.92 -4.67 -18.11
N MET A 37 17.33 -4.15 -16.95
CA MET A 37 16.63 -3.07 -16.25
C MET A 37 17.56 -2.09 -15.54
N VAL A 38 17.05 -0.93 -15.17
CA VAL A 38 17.74 0.03 -14.29
C VAL A 38 16.76 0.76 -13.37
N VAL A 39 17.16 0.97 -12.12
CA VAL A 39 16.49 1.86 -11.16
C VAL A 39 17.16 3.23 -11.19
N LEU A 40 16.38 4.30 -11.28
CA LEU A 40 16.85 5.68 -11.18
C LEU A 40 16.47 6.25 -9.82
N GLU A 41 17.46 6.60 -9.00
CA GLU A 41 17.25 7.23 -7.70
C GLU A 41 17.82 8.65 -7.73
N ALA A 42 16.98 9.62 -7.34
CA ALA A 42 17.32 11.04 -7.43
C ALA A 42 18.41 11.45 -6.44
N PHE A 43 18.55 10.72 -5.33
CA PHE A 43 19.54 10.99 -4.29
C PHE A 43 20.67 9.96 -4.28
N ASN A 44 21.62 10.14 -3.37
CA ASN A 44 22.81 9.31 -3.25
C ASN A 44 22.57 7.96 -2.55
N ARG A 45 21.32 7.61 -2.22
CA ARG A 45 20.96 6.35 -1.56
C ARG A 45 19.50 5.99 -1.74
N ALA A 46 19.21 4.69 -1.65
CA ALA A 46 17.85 4.18 -1.68
C ALA A 46 17.08 4.53 -0.39
N GLY A 47 15.74 4.56 -0.50
CA GLY A 47 14.86 4.84 0.63
C GLY A 47 14.94 6.28 1.15
N TYR A 48 15.41 7.24 0.34
CA TYR A 48 15.72 8.60 0.80
C TYR A 48 14.57 9.29 1.55
N SER A 49 13.31 9.07 1.17
CA SER A 49 12.16 9.63 1.90
C SER A 49 12.13 9.25 3.39
N PHE A 50 12.62 8.05 3.75
CA PHE A 50 12.75 7.59 5.14
C PHE A 50 13.92 8.25 5.89
N THR A 51 14.73 9.09 5.22
CA THR A 51 15.66 10.01 5.89
C THR A 51 14.97 11.26 6.44
N LYS A 52 13.71 11.51 6.04
CA LYS A 52 12.90 12.65 6.48
C LYS A 52 11.63 12.24 7.23
N TYR A 53 11.03 11.10 6.89
CA TYR A 53 9.72 10.71 7.41
C TYR A 53 9.72 9.30 8.01
N PRO A 54 8.89 9.04 9.03
CA PRO A 54 8.17 10.00 9.88
C PRO A 54 9.10 10.94 10.67
N VAL A 55 8.61 12.10 11.10
CA VAL A 55 9.43 13.13 11.78
C VAL A 55 9.77 12.76 13.22
N HIS A 56 8.93 11.97 13.89
CA HIS A 56 9.23 11.30 15.15
C HIS A 56 10.09 10.03 14.96
N GLU A 57 10.54 9.77 13.74
CA GLU A 57 11.39 8.64 13.32
C GLU A 57 10.78 7.24 13.47
N LYS A 58 9.81 7.05 14.36
CA LYS A 58 9.14 5.78 14.61
C LYS A 58 8.08 5.48 13.55
N LEU A 59 8.19 4.32 12.90
CA LEU A 59 7.19 3.86 11.94
C LEU A 59 5.87 3.52 12.63
N ILE A 60 4.76 3.64 11.88
CA ILE A 60 3.46 3.13 12.33
C ILE A 60 3.19 1.69 11.87
N SER A 61 4.06 1.11 11.06
CA SER A 61 3.97 -0.27 10.57
C SER A 61 4.65 -1.23 11.53
N ASN A 62 3.93 -2.25 12.02
CA ASN A 62 4.45 -3.13 13.05
C ASN A 62 5.29 -4.30 12.53
N ASN A 63 6.25 -4.77 13.33
CA ASN A 63 7.10 -5.92 13.01
C ASN A 63 7.06 -6.95 14.15
N LYS A 64 6.32 -8.05 13.99
CA LYS A 64 6.25 -9.10 15.00
C LYS A 64 7.32 -10.16 14.73
N LEU A 65 8.28 -10.26 15.64
CA LEU A 65 9.47 -11.10 15.47
C LEU A 65 9.22 -12.61 15.64
N TYR A 66 8.24 -12.97 16.46
CA TYR A 66 7.95 -14.35 16.87
C TYR A 66 6.49 -14.68 16.60
N THR A 67 6.27 -15.59 15.65
CA THR A 67 4.94 -15.92 15.12
C THR A 67 4.53 -17.38 15.39
N GLY A 68 5.42 -18.17 16.03
CA GLY A 68 5.21 -19.61 16.23
C GLY A 68 5.60 -20.48 15.02
N LYS A 69 6.04 -19.87 13.92
CA LYS A 69 6.61 -20.54 12.72
C LYS A 69 8.03 -20.02 12.46
N PRO A 70 8.85 -20.72 11.65
CA PRO A 70 10.16 -20.23 11.25
C PRO A 70 10.06 -18.83 10.63
N PHE A 71 10.98 -17.93 10.99
CA PHE A 71 10.91 -16.53 10.54
C PHE A 71 11.04 -16.33 9.02
N LYS A 72 11.57 -17.33 8.30
CA LYS A 72 11.63 -17.35 6.83
C LYS A 72 10.36 -17.93 6.18
N SER A 73 9.36 -18.40 6.94
CA SER A 73 8.14 -18.95 6.36
C SER A 73 7.25 -17.85 5.78
N ARG A 74 6.42 -18.18 4.79
CA ARG A 74 5.42 -17.25 4.24
C ARG A 74 4.43 -16.78 5.32
N TYR A 75 4.02 -17.67 6.23
CA TYR A 75 3.22 -17.28 7.39
C TYR A 75 3.86 -16.18 8.24
N ALA A 76 5.19 -16.19 8.43
CA ALA A 76 5.86 -15.16 9.22
C ALA A 76 5.85 -13.78 8.54
N GLU A 77 5.92 -13.73 7.19
CA GLU A 77 5.90 -12.49 6.42
C GLU A 77 4.63 -11.66 6.65
N ARG A 78 3.50 -12.32 6.94
CA ARG A 78 2.23 -11.66 7.30
C ARG A 78 2.39 -10.65 8.44
N PHE A 79 3.29 -10.94 9.37
CA PHE A 79 3.49 -10.14 10.57
C PHE A 79 4.74 -9.27 10.54
N ASP A 80 5.55 -9.39 9.48
CA ASP A 80 6.65 -8.50 9.16
C ASP A 80 6.15 -7.45 8.18
N TRP A 81 5.86 -6.23 8.66
CA TRP A 81 5.26 -5.22 7.78
C TRP A 81 6.25 -4.35 7.01
N ASN A 82 7.56 -4.59 7.18
CA ASN A 82 8.58 -3.63 6.78
C ASN A 82 9.66 -4.24 5.90
N SER A 83 9.87 -5.56 5.92
CA SER A 83 10.77 -6.23 4.98
C SER A 83 10.25 -6.17 3.56
N LEU A 84 11.19 -6.12 2.62
CA LEU A 84 10.93 -6.55 1.24
C LEU A 84 11.09 -8.06 1.14
N ILE A 85 10.40 -8.68 0.20
CA ILE A 85 10.41 -10.13 0.00
C ILE A 85 11.45 -10.49 -1.05
N THR A 86 12.37 -11.37 -0.67
CA THR A 86 13.32 -12.05 -1.56
C THR A 86 13.18 -13.55 -1.35
N LYS A 87 13.68 -14.35 -2.29
CA LYS A 87 13.65 -15.81 -2.17
C LYS A 87 14.45 -16.33 -0.97
N GLU A 88 15.67 -15.82 -0.80
CA GLU A 88 16.62 -16.28 0.23
C GLU A 88 16.29 -15.75 1.62
N LYS A 89 15.63 -14.58 1.72
CA LYS A 89 15.23 -13.94 2.99
C LYS A 89 16.40 -13.78 3.97
N ASN A 90 17.58 -13.45 3.44
CA ASN A 90 18.79 -13.20 4.24
C ASN A 90 18.72 -11.86 4.96
N ILE A 91 18.09 -10.88 4.32
CA ILE A 91 17.95 -9.52 4.82
C ILE A 91 16.47 -9.24 5.09
N LEU A 92 16.12 -9.09 6.37
CA LEU A 92 14.78 -8.83 6.86
C LEU A 92 14.84 -7.71 7.92
N MET A 93 13.75 -7.00 8.16
CA MET A 93 13.64 -5.95 9.19
C MET A 93 14.08 -6.43 10.57
N ARG A 94 13.89 -7.72 10.89
CA ARG A 94 14.36 -8.31 12.14
C ARG A 94 15.88 -8.27 12.35
N ASN A 95 16.65 -8.11 11.27
CA ASN A 95 18.11 -7.92 11.33
C ASN A 95 18.48 -6.47 11.74
N TYR A 96 17.55 -5.52 11.60
CA TYR A 96 17.79 -4.08 11.81
C TYR A 96 17.04 -3.48 13.00
N SER A 97 15.96 -4.13 13.47
CA SER A 97 15.20 -3.66 14.62
C SER A 97 14.57 -4.83 15.38
N GLN A 98 14.57 -4.71 16.72
CA GLN A 98 13.83 -5.58 17.62
C GLN A 98 12.51 -4.95 18.09
N ASP A 99 12.24 -3.69 17.71
CA ASP A 99 11.06 -2.96 18.14
C ASP A 99 9.82 -3.41 17.38
N PHE A 100 8.69 -3.45 18.08
CA PHE A 100 7.41 -3.69 17.42
C PHE A 100 7.08 -2.61 16.39
N TYR A 101 7.56 -1.38 16.59
CA TYR A 101 7.46 -0.27 15.65
C TYR A 101 8.87 0.25 15.38
N PRO A 102 9.52 -0.20 14.28
CA PRO A 102 10.92 0.15 14.01
C PRO A 102 11.14 1.64 13.80
N ASN A 103 12.37 2.10 14.01
CA ASN A 103 12.81 3.43 13.55
C ASN A 103 13.01 3.41 12.02
N ARG A 104 12.65 4.52 11.35
CA ARG A 104 12.75 4.72 9.90
C ARG A 104 14.15 4.51 9.33
N LYS A 105 15.20 4.73 10.12
CA LYS A 105 16.58 4.47 9.70
C LYS A 105 16.78 3.00 9.31
N ALA A 106 16.10 2.07 10.01
CA ALA A 106 16.19 0.64 9.71
C ALA A 106 15.72 0.30 8.29
N ILE A 107 14.75 1.03 7.74
CA ILE A 107 14.32 0.87 6.34
C ILE A 107 15.43 1.30 5.39
N VAL A 108 16.07 2.44 5.66
CA VAL A 108 17.15 2.95 4.81
C VAL A 108 18.31 1.96 4.78
N ASP A 109 18.75 1.48 5.95
CA ASP A 109 19.86 0.53 6.04
C ASP A 109 19.51 -0.78 5.31
N MET A 110 18.35 -1.38 5.61
CA MET A 110 17.89 -2.62 5.01
C MET A 110 17.76 -2.55 3.48
N LEU A 111 17.25 -1.44 2.93
CA LEU A 111 17.09 -1.30 1.48
C LEU A 111 18.43 -1.23 0.75
N ASN A 112 19.42 -0.55 1.32
CA ASN A 112 20.73 -0.44 0.67
C ASN A 112 21.47 -1.79 0.75
N ASP A 113 21.40 -2.51 1.88
CA ASP A 113 21.98 -3.85 1.98
C ASP A 113 21.31 -4.86 1.02
N LEU A 114 19.99 -4.77 0.81
CA LEU A 114 19.27 -5.58 -0.19
C LEU A 114 19.74 -5.31 -1.62
N ILE A 115 19.97 -4.04 -1.97
CA ILE A 115 20.46 -3.64 -3.30
C ILE A 115 21.84 -4.23 -3.55
N ASP A 116 22.72 -4.17 -2.55
CA ASP A 116 24.09 -4.68 -2.64
C ASP A 116 24.11 -6.21 -2.72
N GLU A 117 23.42 -6.91 -1.80
CA GLU A 117 23.33 -8.38 -1.77
C GLU A 117 22.76 -8.95 -3.07
N CYS A 118 21.71 -8.32 -3.61
CA CYS A 118 21.03 -8.80 -4.81
C CYS A 118 21.59 -8.22 -6.12
N ASN A 119 22.65 -7.41 -6.05
CA ASN A 119 23.28 -6.72 -7.19
C ASN A 119 22.25 -6.02 -8.09
N ILE A 120 21.40 -5.17 -7.50
CA ILE A 120 20.34 -4.48 -8.24
C ILE A 120 20.93 -3.31 -9.03
N PRO A 121 20.73 -3.25 -10.37
CA PRO A 121 21.21 -2.13 -11.18
C PRO A 121 20.50 -0.82 -10.79
N ILE A 122 21.23 0.09 -10.15
CA ILE A 122 20.71 1.39 -9.70
C ILE A 122 21.66 2.53 -10.08
N SER A 123 21.08 3.62 -10.58
CA SER A 123 21.77 4.88 -10.86
C SER A 123 21.32 5.93 -9.84
N TYR A 124 22.17 6.16 -8.83
CA TYR A 124 22.00 7.24 -7.84
C TYR A 124 22.26 8.62 -8.43
N ASP A 125 21.87 9.68 -7.71
CA ASP A 125 22.01 11.09 -8.12
C ASP A 125 21.44 11.36 -9.53
N THR A 126 20.39 10.61 -9.90
CA THR A 126 19.77 10.63 -11.22
C THR A 126 18.35 11.12 -11.09
N GLN A 127 18.19 12.44 -11.03
CA GLN A 127 16.89 13.06 -10.91
C GLN A 127 16.16 12.97 -12.25
N TRP A 128 14.97 12.36 -12.23
CA TRP A 128 14.05 12.37 -13.36
C TRP A 128 13.47 13.78 -13.56
N ILE A 129 13.48 14.23 -14.82
CA ILE A 129 13.05 15.58 -15.23
C ILE A 129 11.81 15.52 -16.10
N GLN A 130 11.76 14.61 -17.07
CA GLN A 130 10.69 14.53 -18.06
C GLN A 130 10.65 13.14 -18.70
N THR A 131 9.49 12.72 -19.18
CA THR A 131 9.35 11.49 -19.97
C THR A 131 8.66 11.80 -21.30
N ASN A 132 9.27 11.36 -22.41
CA ASN A 132 8.64 11.36 -23.72
C ASN A 132 8.35 9.93 -24.17
N LYS A 133 7.43 9.78 -25.11
CA LYS A 133 7.18 8.51 -25.80
C LYS A 133 7.40 8.69 -27.30
N THR A 134 8.28 7.89 -27.89
CA THR A 134 8.65 7.98 -29.30
C THR A 134 7.57 7.36 -30.19
N GLU A 135 7.64 7.63 -31.49
CA GLU A 135 6.75 7.01 -32.50
C GLU A 135 6.90 5.48 -32.54
N GLN A 136 8.07 4.94 -32.20
CA GLN A 136 8.28 3.48 -32.08
C GLN A 136 7.73 2.89 -30.78
N GLY A 137 7.11 3.70 -29.92
CA GLY A 137 6.52 3.26 -28.65
C GLY A 137 7.51 3.10 -27.51
N LEU A 138 8.77 3.54 -27.68
CA LEU A 138 9.77 3.56 -26.62
C LEU A 138 9.60 4.79 -25.73
N PHE A 139 10.04 4.69 -24.48
CA PHE A 139 10.15 5.84 -23.58
C PHE A 139 11.54 6.43 -23.64
N GLU A 140 11.61 7.75 -23.68
CA GLU A 140 12.82 8.53 -23.43
C GLU A 140 12.67 9.25 -22.09
N VAL A 141 13.37 8.76 -21.07
CA VAL A 141 13.35 9.32 -19.72
C VAL A 141 14.53 10.27 -19.57
N ILE A 142 14.24 11.57 -19.54
CA ILE A 142 15.22 12.64 -19.42
C ILE A 142 15.56 12.82 -17.94
N THR A 143 16.86 12.82 -17.62
CA THR A 143 17.38 12.93 -16.26
C THR A 143 18.54 13.92 -16.16
N THR A 144 18.99 14.21 -14.95
CA THR A 144 20.22 14.98 -14.70
C THR A 144 21.50 14.31 -15.20
N LYS A 145 21.48 13.00 -15.50
CA LYS A 145 22.61 12.23 -16.03
C LYS A 145 22.46 11.87 -17.51
N GLY A 146 21.53 12.50 -18.21
CA GLY A 146 21.23 12.25 -19.62
C GLY A 146 19.91 11.48 -19.81
N THR A 147 19.69 11.03 -21.04
CA THR A 147 18.46 10.34 -21.43
C THR A 147 18.65 8.83 -21.35
N PHE A 148 17.70 8.15 -20.72
CA PHE A 148 17.60 6.69 -20.70
C PHE A 148 16.45 6.25 -21.58
N THR A 149 16.64 5.21 -22.39
CA THR A 149 15.61 4.68 -23.29
C THR A 149 15.10 3.34 -22.79
N SER A 150 13.78 3.14 -22.75
CA SER A 150 13.20 1.87 -22.32
C SER A 150 11.91 1.47 -23.05
N LYS A 151 11.57 0.18 -23.00
CA LYS A 151 10.30 -0.34 -23.53
C LYS A 151 9.14 -0.14 -22.56
N ALA A 152 9.39 -0.30 -21.25
CA ALA A 152 8.45 -0.02 -20.18
C ALA A 152 9.07 0.90 -19.11
N VAL A 153 8.23 1.71 -18.47
CA VAL A 153 8.61 2.57 -17.35
C VAL A 153 7.74 2.25 -16.14
N VAL A 154 8.35 2.01 -14.98
CA VAL A 154 7.66 1.83 -13.70
C VAL A 154 7.91 3.07 -12.83
N VAL A 155 6.86 3.75 -12.44
CA VAL A 155 6.92 4.98 -11.63
C VAL A 155 6.70 4.62 -10.16
N ALA A 156 7.78 4.68 -9.39
CA ALA A 156 7.82 4.34 -7.96
C ALA A 156 8.25 5.54 -7.09
N THR A 157 7.89 6.76 -7.51
CA THR A 157 8.35 8.03 -6.93
C THR A 157 7.74 8.39 -5.57
N GLY A 158 6.92 7.50 -5.00
CA GLY A 158 6.29 7.68 -3.69
C GLY A 158 5.32 8.86 -3.64
N LEU A 159 4.98 9.30 -2.43
CA LEU A 159 4.06 10.40 -2.21
C LEU A 159 4.82 11.67 -1.78
N LYS A 160 4.22 12.84 -2.01
CA LYS A 160 4.74 14.14 -1.59
C LYS A 160 3.70 14.95 -0.80
N PRO A 161 4.12 15.86 0.10
CA PRO A 161 3.20 16.66 0.90
C PRO A 161 2.17 17.44 0.08
N VAL A 162 0.96 17.59 0.62
CA VAL A 162 -0.09 18.45 0.07
C VAL A 162 -0.05 19.80 0.76
N ILE A 163 0.07 20.87 -0.03
CA ILE A 163 -0.08 22.24 0.47
C ILE A 163 -1.52 22.68 0.14
N PRO A 164 -2.39 22.88 1.14
CA PRO A 164 -3.76 23.35 0.91
C PRO A 164 -3.75 24.82 0.45
N LYS A 165 -4.81 25.22 -0.27
CA LYS A 165 -5.02 26.62 -0.67
C LYS A 165 -5.66 27.39 0.48
N ILE A 166 -4.85 27.82 1.44
CA ILE A 166 -5.24 28.65 2.59
C ILE A 166 -4.37 29.90 2.55
N GLU A 167 -4.97 31.07 2.75
CA GLU A 167 -4.23 32.34 2.82
C GLU A 167 -3.23 32.32 3.99
N GLY A 168 -1.96 32.61 3.72
CA GLY A 168 -0.88 32.63 4.70
C GLY A 168 -0.27 31.26 5.05
N ILE A 169 -0.65 30.20 4.34
CA ILE A 169 -0.07 28.85 4.50
C ILE A 169 1.45 28.83 4.22
N GLU A 170 1.95 29.72 3.38
CA GLU A 170 3.37 29.85 3.04
C GLU A 170 4.25 30.32 4.23
N HIS A 171 3.63 30.81 5.30
CA HIS A 171 4.34 31.31 6.48
C HIS A 171 4.51 30.28 7.59
N ILE A 172 3.85 29.12 7.49
CA ILE A 172 3.81 28.12 8.57
C ILE A 172 4.84 27.01 8.37
N THR A 173 5.04 26.19 9.42
CA THR A 173 6.00 25.08 9.37
C THR A 173 5.38 23.89 8.65
N MET A 174 5.98 23.41 7.57
CA MET A 174 5.58 22.15 6.93
C MET A 174 6.00 20.95 7.79
N TYR A 175 5.26 19.84 7.72
CA TYR A 175 5.53 18.61 8.47
C TYR A 175 7.01 18.20 8.44
N GLU A 176 7.62 18.11 7.26
CA GLU A 176 9.04 17.74 7.09
C GLU A 176 10.06 18.68 7.75
N ASN A 177 9.64 19.90 8.08
CA ASN A 177 10.48 20.95 8.65
C ASN A 177 10.12 21.23 10.11
N MET A 178 9.39 20.33 10.76
CA MET A 178 9.08 20.43 12.18
C MET A 178 10.37 20.61 12.99
N LYS A 179 10.35 21.58 13.92
CA LYS A 179 11.50 21.91 14.76
C LYS A 179 11.72 20.82 15.82
N THR A 180 12.83 20.86 16.54
CA THR A 180 13.00 19.99 17.71
C THR A 180 11.93 20.28 18.75
N LYS A 181 11.51 19.27 19.52
CA LYS A 181 10.39 19.38 20.47
C LYS A 181 10.56 20.53 21.47
N GLU A 182 11.79 20.82 21.92
CA GLU A 182 12.09 21.90 22.87
C GLU A 182 11.77 23.28 22.30
N SER A 183 11.75 23.42 20.97
CA SER A 183 11.35 24.66 20.30
C SER A 183 9.87 24.98 20.51
N TYR A 184 9.07 24.03 20.97
CA TYR A 184 7.64 24.18 21.25
C TYR A 184 7.35 24.39 22.74
N ARG A 185 8.38 24.50 23.59
CA ARG A 185 8.21 24.67 25.03
C ARG A 185 7.35 25.88 25.40
N ASP A 186 6.33 25.65 26.22
CA ASP A 186 5.35 26.64 26.69
C ASP A 186 4.60 27.39 25.57
N LYS A 187 4.60 26.85 24.35
CA LYS A 187 3.93 27.46 23.19
C LYS A 187 2.53 26.88 22.97
N ARG A 188 1.64 27.73 22.46
CA ARG A 188 0.34 27.35 21.91
C ARG A 188 0.52 26.98 20.45
N VAL A 189 0.27 25.71 20.10
CA VAL A 189 0.59 25.13 18.80
C VAL A 189 -0.68 24.66 18.09
N LEU A 190 -0.85 25.08 16.83
CA LEU A 190 -1.87 24.56 15.94
C LEU A 190 -1.26 23.58 14.93
N ILE A 191 -1.87 22.41 14.78
CA ILE A 191 -1.48 21.41 13.78
C ILE A 191 -2.64 21.21 12.81
N LEU A 192 -2.38 21.42 11.52
CA LEU A 192 -3.38 21.25 10.46
C LEU A 192 -3.34 19.80 9.94
N GLY A 193 -4.39 19.03 10.22
CA GLY A 193 -4.58 17.65 9.77
C GLY A 193 -4.73 16.66 10.94
N LYS A 194 -5.91 16.05 11.08
CA LYS A 194 -6.19 15.03 12.11
C LYS A 194 -5.90 13.59 11.65
N GLY A 195 -4.84 13.40 10.85
CA GLY A 195 -4.37 12.08 10.41
C GLY A 195 -3.15 11.59 11.22
N ASN A 196 -2.58 10.43 10.86
CA ASN A 196 -1.42 9.87 11.58
C ASN A 196 -0.29 10.88 11.76
N SER A 197 0.09 11.64 10.72
CA SER A 197 1.18 12.63 10.79
C SER A 197 0.90 13.78 11.75
N GLY A 198 -0.34 14.31 11.78
CA GLY A 198 -0.66 15.42 12.68
C GLY A 198 -0.73 14.98 14.14
N LEU A 199 -1.23 13.78 14.38
CA LEU A 199 -1.31 13.20 15.73
C LEU A 199 0.07 12.72 16.22
N GLU A 200 0.95 12.29 15.32
CA GLU A 200 2.38 12.05 15.60
C GLU A 200 3.08 13.35 16.03
N CYS A 201 2.90 14.45 15.29
CA CYS A 201 3.43 15.76 15.67
C CYS A 201 2.92 16.19 17.05
N ALA A 202 1.61 16.04 17.30
CA ALA A 202 1.00 16.40 18.57
C ALA A 202 1.59 15.60 19.73
N GLN A 203 1.81 14.31 19.53
CA GLN A 203 2.39 13.42 20.54
C GLN A 203 3.86 13.74 20.82
N GLU A 204 4.64 14.09 19.80
CA GLU A 204 6.06 14.44 19.97
C GLU A 204 6.28 15.66 20.87
N ILE A 205 5.39 16.65 20.78
CA ILE A 205 5.49 17.90 21.57
C ILE A 205 4.60 17.92 22.81
N LEU A 206 3.97 16.78 23.15
CA LEU A 206 2.95 16.70 24.19
C LEU A 206 3.45 17.16 25.57
N ASN A 207 4.73 16.91 25.88
CA ASN A 207 5.36 17.32 27.14
C ASN A 207 6.00 18.72 27.08
N GLU A 208 6.02 19.37 25.90
CA GLU A 208 6.71 20.64 25.70
C GLU A 208 5.71 21.79 25.51
N ALA A 209 4.73 21.62 24.63
CA ALA A 209 3.74 22.66 24.34
C ALA A 209 2.72 22.80 25.48
N ASN A 210 2.30 24.04 25.78
CA ASN A 210 1.30 24.28 26.82
C ASN A 210 -0.14 24.03 26.33
N VAL A 211 -0.42 24.21 25.05
CA VAL A 211 -1.72 23.98 24.43
C VAL A 211 -1.48 23.48 23.03
N ILE A 212 -2.10 22.36 22.68
CA ILE A 212 -2.02 21.80 21.34
C ILE A 212 -3.43 21.69 20.79
N MET A 213 -3.65 22.25 19.61
CA MET A 213 -4.89 22.10 18.86
C MET A 213 -4.59 21.42 17.54
N VAL A 214 -5.38 20.42 17.17
CA VAL A 214 -5.27 19.75 15.87
C VAL A 214 -6.57 19.93 15.10
N ALA A 215 -6.49 20.51 13.90
CA ALA A 215 -7.64 20.99 13.16
C ALA A 215 -7.77 20.31 11.79
N SER A 216 -8.98 19.92 11.40
CA SER A 216 -9.32 19.56 10.02
C SER A 216 -10.84 19.59 9.80
N PRO A 217 -11.33 19.65 8.55
CA PRO A 217 -12.77 19.74 8.27
C PRO A 217 -13.60 18.49 8.60
N SER A 218 -12.98 17.38 8.97
CA SER A 218 -13.68 16.13 9.26
C SER A 218 -13.21 15.55 10.57
N SER A 219 -14.11 14.84 11.26
CA SER A 219 -13.82 14.22 12.55
C SER A 219 -12.69 13.18 12.45
N ALA A 220 -11.90 13.09 13.51
CA ALA A 220 -10.85 12.11 13.65
C ALA A 220 -11.45 10.68 13.62
N LYS A 221 -10.83 9.78 12.85
CA LYS A 221 -11.22 8.37 12.76
C LYS A 221 -10.08 7.50 13.24
N MET A 222 -10.40 6.46 14.00
CA MET A 222 -9.43 5.48 14.49
C MET A 222 -9.36 4.29 13.54
N ALA A 223 -8.13 3.86 13.21
CA ALA A 223 -7.90 2.74 12.30
C ALA A 223 -8.48 1.43 12.82
N TYR A 224 -8.54 1.20 14.14
CA TYR A 224 -9.16 0.01 14.70
C TYR A 224 -10.67 -0.03 14.50
N LYS A 225 -11.34 1.12 14.31
CA LYS A 225 -12.78 1.19 14.00
C LYS A 225 -13.07 1.07 12.51
N THR A 226 -12.22 1.65 11.67
CA THR A 226 -12.44 1.72 10.22
C THR A 226 -11.78 0.58 9.45
N HIS A 227 -10.89 -0.18 10.10
CA HIS A 227 -9.96 -1.13 9.48
C HIS A 227 -9.07 -0.51 8.39
N TYR A 228 -9.00 0.82 8.32
CA TYR A 228 -8.18 1.53 7.35
C TYR A 228 -6.95 2.11 8.03
N VAL A 229 -5.78 1.56 7.71
CA VAL A 229 -4.48 1.92 8.33
C VAL A 229 -4.11 3.39 8.10
N GLY A 230 -4.68 4.05 7.08
CA GLY A 230 -4.52 5.48 6.84
C GLY A 230 -5.24 6.40 7.85
N ASN A 231 -6.14 5.86 8.67
CA ASN A 231 -6.71 6.55 9.84
C ASN A 231 -5.79 6.44 11.06
N ILE A 232 -6.11 7.16 12.14
CA ILE A 232 -5.23 7.28 13.31
C ILE A 232 -4.97 5.90 13.91
N ARG A 233 -3.70 5.49 13.93
CA ARG A 233 -3.24 4.26 14.58
C ARG A 233 -3.19 4.47 16.08
N ALA A 234 -3.41 3.40 16.85
CA ALA A 234 -3.37 3.43 18.31
C ALA A 234 -2.04 3.97 18.88
N VAL A 235 -0.92 3.71 18.19
CA VAL A 235 0.40 4.25 18.58
C VAL A 235 0.45 5.79 18.59
N ASN A 236 -0.43 6.45 17.81
CA ASN A 236 -0.55 7.90 17.71
C ASN A 236 -1.85 8.43 18.36
N SER A 237 -2.61 7.62 19.11
CA SER A 237 -3.94 8.02 19.60
C SER A 237 -3.95 8.66 20.99
N ILE A 238 -2.80 8.72 21.69
CA ILE A 238 -2.69 9.29 23.05
C ILE A 238 -3.29 10.71 23.11
N PHE A 239 -3.11 11.50 22.05
CA PHE A 239 -3.65 12.85 21.99
C PHE A 239 -5.19 12.90 22.05
N ALA A 240 -5.88 11.89 21.51
CA ALA A 240 -7.34 11.83 21.58
C ALA A 240 -7.83 11.66 23.02
N GLU A 241 -7.12 10.89 23.85
CA GLU A 241 -7.42 10.78 25.28
C GLU A 241 -7.17 12.09 26.01
N ASN A 242 -6.06 12.78 25.70
CA ASN A 242 -5.75 14.09 26.29
C ASN A 242 -6.85 15.11 25.98
N TYR A 243 -7.40 15.10 24.76
CA TYR A 243 -8.54 15.94 24.40
C TYR A 243 -9.79 15.62 25.25
N GLN A 244 -10.14 14.33 25.39
CA GLN A 244 -11.33 13.91 26.13
C GLN A 244 -11.21 14.20 27.64
N LEU A 245 -10.02 13.96 28.20
CA LEU A 245 -9.71 14.19 29.61
C LEU A 245 -9.31 15.64 29.92
N LYS A 246 -9.45 16.56 28.95
CA LYS A 246 -9.23 18.01 29.12
C LYS A 246 -7.81 18.41 29.53
N HIS A 247 -6.80 17.69 29.04
CA HIS A 247 -5.38 17.99 29.25
C HIS A 247 -4.83 18.95 28.18
N GLN A 248 -5.31 20.19 28.17
CA GLN A 248 -4.81 21.28 27.30
C GLN A 248 -4.67 20.90 25.79
N ALA A 249 -5.50 19.96 25.34
CA ALA A 249 -5.52 19.44 23.99
C ALA A 249 -6.90 19.69 23.36
N ALA A 250 -6.95 19.96 22.05
CA ALA A 250 -8.20 20.10 21.31
C ALA A 250 -8.14 19.41 19.94
N LEU A 251 -9.22 18.70 19.58
CA LEU A 251 -9.47 18.22 18.22
C LEU A 251 -10.60 19.06 17.61
N LEU A 252 -10.28 19.85 16.59
CA LEU A 252 -11.21 20.83 16.01
C LEU A 252 -11.70 20.37 14.64
N ASP A 253 -13.02 20.26 14.52
CA ASP A 253 -13.74 20.12 13.25
C ASP A 253 -14.04 21.53 12.73
N CYS A 254 -13.15 22.04 11.87
CA CYS A 254 -13.24 23.41 11.37
C CYS A 254 -12.61 23.58 9.98
N HIS A 255 -13.00 24.65 9.31
CA HIS A 255 -12.28 25.20 8.15
C HIS A 255 -11.31 26.28 8.62
N ILE A 256 -10.07 26.23 8.13
CA ILE A 256 -9.12 27.34 8.31
C ILE A 256 -9.37 28.35 7.19
N LYS A 257 -9.79 29.56 7.55
CA LYS A 257 -10.13 30.62 6.57
C LYS A 257 -8.89 31.42 6.19
N SER A 258 -8.08 31.80 7.18
CA SER A 258 -6.84 32.56 6.98
C SER A 258 -5.84 32.31 8.11
N ILE A 259 -4.56 32.50 7.79
CA ILE A 259 -3.44 32.45 8.72
C ILE A 259 -2.65 33.75 8.57
N GLU A 260 -2.81 34.69 9.50
CA GLU A 260 -2.09 35.95 9.49
C GLU A 260 -0.83 35.83 10.36
N LYS A 261 0.35 36.06 9.78
CA LYS A 261 1.60 36.11 10.54
C LYS A 261 1.70 37.44 11.30
N VAL A 262 1.90 37.37 12.61
CA VAL A 262 2.08 38.53 13.49
C VAL A 262 3.44 38.49 14.19
N ALA A 263 3.78 39.52 14.95
CA ALA A 263 5.12 39.70 15.54
C ALA A 263 5.62 38.50 16.36
N THR A 264 4.73 37.80 17.06
CA THR A 264 5.07 36.71 18.01
C THR A 264 4.46 35.35 17.65
N GLY A 265 3.85 35.22 16.47
CA GLY A 265 3.14 34.01 16.08
C GLY A 265 2.16 34.23 14.93
N PHE A 266 0.96 33.69 15.07
CA PHE A 266 -0.06 33.63 14.04
C PHE A 266 -1.45 33.89 14.62
N ASN A 267 -2.23 34.74 13.96
CA ASN A 267 -3.67 34.81 14.16
C ASN A 267 -4.32 33.89 13.11
N VAL A 268 -5.05 32.88 13.58
CA VAL A 268 -5.70 31.90 12.70
C VAL A 268 -7.20 32.05 12.80
N THR A 269 -7.84 32.35 11.66
CA THR A 269 -9.31 32.43 11.58
C THR A 269 -9.87 31.05 11.29
N VAL A 270 -10.71 30.56 12.20
CA VAL A 270 -11.37 29.26 12.11
C VAL A 270 -12.87 29.42 11.98
N GLU A 271 -13.49 28.58 11.15
CA GLU A 271 -14.95 28.45 11.02
C GLU A 271 -15.34 27.06 11.52
N TYR A 272 -16.05 26.99 12.64
CA TYR A 272 -16.40 25.74 13.33
C TYR A 272 -17.53 25.01 12.62
N ILE A 273 -17.39 23.69 12.45
CA ILE A 273 -18.39 22.85 11.78
C ILE A 273 -19.55 22.51 12.72
N HIS A 274 -19.26 22.25 14.01
CA HIS A 274 -20.26 21.81 15.00
C HIS A 274 -20.73 22.94 15.92
N ALA A 275 -20.58 24.19 15.50
CA ALA A 275 -21.01 25.37 16.25
C ALA A 275 -21.67 26.40 15.31
N ASP A 276 -22.59 25.93 14.45
CA ASP A 276 -23.41 26.78 13.55
C ASP A 276 -22.60 27.76 12.67
N GLY A 277 -21.41 27.33 12.21
CA GLY A 277 -20.54 28.16 11.39
C GLY A 277 -19.89 29.33 12.13
N GLU A 278 -19.88 29.31 13.47
CA GLU A 278 -19.21 30.32 14.29
C GLU A 278 -17.77 30.53 13.82
N VAL A 279 -17.40 31.80 13.68
CA VAL A 279 -16.06 32.22 13.25
C VAL A 279 -15.33 32.87 14.40
N GLU A 280 -14.12 32.37 14.68
CA GLU A 280 -13.25 32.89 15.72
C GLU A 280 -11.84 33.09 15.19
N THR A 281 -11.12 34.08 15.72
CA THR A 281 -9.69 34.25 15.48
C THR A 281 -8.92 33.85 16.73
N LEU A 282 -8.04 32.86 16.59
CA LEU A 282 -7.25 32.30 17.67
C LEU A 282 -5.75 32.60 17.47
N PHE A 283 -5.07 33.01 18.53
CA PHE A 283 -3.63 33.20 18.50
C PHE A 283 -2.86 31.88 18.76
N PHE A 284 -1.84 31.62 17.95
CA PHE A 284 -0.90 30.52 18.12
C PHE A 284 0.54 31.00 17.98
N ASN A 285 1.46 30.47 18.78
CA ASN A 285 2.88 30.77 18.63
C ASN A 285 3.47 30.06 17.40
N GLU A 286 2.99 28.85 17.10
CA GLU A 286 3.47 28.02 15.99
C GLU A 286 2.29 27.35 15.30
N VAL A 287 2.37 27.22 13.97
CA VAL A 287 1.41 26.46 13.16
C VAL A 287 2.18 25.45 12.32
N ILE A 288 1.70 24.20 12.28
CA ILE A 288 2.31 23.07 11.56
C ILE A 288 1.32 22.53 10.53
N ALA A 289 1.74 22.37 9.27
CA ALA A 289 0.97 21.70 8.22
C ALA A 289 1.29 20.20 8.14
N ALA A 290 0.41 19.37 8.68
CA ALA A 290 0.41 17.91 8.54
C ALA A 290 -0.75 17.44 7.64
N THR A 291 -0.87 18.09 6.48
CA THR A 291 -2.06 18.09 5.59
C THR A 291 -2.12 16.91 4.62
N GLY A 292 -1.36 15.85 4.91
CA GLY A 292 -1.31 14.63 4.13
C GLY A 292 -0.44 14.71 2.89
N PHE A 293 -0.49 13.65 2.09
CA PHE A 293 0.36 13.45 0.92
C PHE A 293 -0.47 13.14 -0.33
N LYS A 294 0.06 13.44 -1.50
CA LYS A 294 -0.45 13.10 -2.84
C LYS A 294 0.63 12.41 -3.68
N SER A 295 0.26 11.81 -4.80
CA SER A 295 1.22 11.17 -5.70
C SER A 295 2.29 12.14 -6.21
N ASN A 296 3.55 11.70 -6.21
CA ASN A 296 4.67 12.47 -6.75
C ASN A 296 4.84 12.24 -8.27
N ILE A 297 3.82 12.65 -9.05
CA ILE A 297 3.73 12.36 -10.49
C ILE A 297 3.38 13.59 -11.33
N ASP A 298 3.51 14.81 -10.79
CA ASP A 298 3.14 16.05 -11.48
C ASP A 298 3.78 16.17 -12.88
N GLN A 299 4.99 15.63 -13.05
CA GLN A 299 5.66 15.59 -14.34
C GLN A 299 4.92 14.73 -15.37
N LEU A 300 4.36 13.57 -15.00
CA LEU A 300 3.55 12.76 -15.92
C LEU A 300 2.17 13.36 -16.19
N ILE A 301 1.60 14.09 -15.22
CA ILE A 301 0.38 14.87 -15.46
C ILE A 301 0.65 15.90 -16.57
N LYS A 302 1.82 16.54 -16.55
CA LYS A 302 2.23 17.48 -17.60
C LYS A 302 2.53 16.77 -18.93
N ASP A 303 3.29 15.68 -18.89
CA ASP A 303 3.82 15.01 -20.09
C ASP A 303 2.75 14.20 -20.83
N PHE A 304 1.82 13.58 -20.09
CA PHE A 304 0.85 12.63 -20.64
C PHE A 304 -0.60 12.86 -20.20
N ASN A 305 -0.89 13.94 -19.46
CA ASN A 305 -2.24 14.21 -18.93
C ASN A 305 -2.82 13.03 -18.13
N ILE A 306 -1.98 12.38 -17.31
CA ILE A 306 -2.39 11.28 -16.44
C ILE A 306 -3.54 11.73 -15.53
N GLN A 307 -4.63 10.96 -15.56
CA GLN A 307 -5.81 11.21 -14.72
C GLN A 307 -5.56 10.76 -13.28
N LEU A 308 -6.29 11.36 -12.34
CA LEU A 308 -6.14 11.06 -10.91
C LEU A 308 -7.39 10.40 -10.30
N LEU A 309 -7.24 9.18 -9.80
CA LEU A 309 -8.21 8.53 -8.92
C LEU A 309 -8.26 9.24 -7.57
N HIS A 310 -9.47 9.50 -7.09
CA HIS A 310 -9.73 10.18 -5.82
C HIS A 310 -8.99 11.53 -5.68
N LYS A 311 -8.65 12.18 -6.81
CA LYS A 311 -7.82 13.40 -6.89
C LYS A 311 -6.43 13.25 -6.23
N LYS A 312 -5.94 12.02 -6.07
CA LYS A 312 -4.74 11.71 -5.26
C LYS A 312 -3.76 10.76 -5.94
N PHE A 313 -4.25 9.68 -6.53
CA PHE A 313 -3.46 8.57 -7.08
C PHE A 313 -3.57 8.52 -8.60
N PRO A 314 -2.57 7.98 -9.33
CA PRO A 314 -2.67 7.80 -10.78
C PRO A 314 -3.85 6.89 -11.14
N SER A 315 -4.45 7.13 -12.30
CA SER A 315 -5.40 6.21 -12.91
C SER A 315 -4.67 5.02 -13.51
N ILE A 316 -5.01 3.83 -13.01
CA ILE A 316 -4.33 2.58 -13.31
C ILE A 316 -5.32 1.40 -13.40
N ASN A 317 -4.96 0.36 -14.13
CA ASN A 317 -5.72 -0.88 -14.26
C ASN A 317 -5.25 -1.97 -13.26
N GLY A 318 -5.80 -3.18 -13.36
CA GLY A 318 -5.49 -4.31 -12.45
C GLY A 318 -4.03 -4.79 -12.43
N VAL A 319 -3.26 -4.52 -13.49
CA VAL A 319 -1.80 -4.80 -13.54
C VAL A 319 -0.96 -3.55 -13.24
N PHE A 320 -1.59 -2.51 -12.68
CA PHE A 320 -0.97 -1.25 -12.32
C PHE A 320 -0.40 -0.44 -13.51
N GLU A 321 -0.88 -0.71 -14.73
CA GLU A 321 -0.59 0.07 -15.93
C GLU A 321 -1.48 1.32 -15.96
N SER A 322 -0.93 2.45 -16.42
CA SER A 322 -1.69 3.66 -16.73
C SER A 322 -2.84 3.34 -17.68
N THR A 323 -4.00 3.92 -17.41
CA THR A 323 -5.15 3.85 -18.33
C THR A 323 -5.00 4.78 -19.54
N GLU A 324 -4.06 5.72 -19.50
CA GLU A 324 -3.80 6.72 -20.55
C GLU A 324 -2.61 6.34 -21.43
N VAL A 325 -1.57 5.72 -20.86
CA VAL A 325 -0.30 5.45 -21.55
C VAL A 325 0.11 3.99 -21.39
N SER A 326 0.01 3.22 -22.48
CA SER A 326 0.49 1.84 -22.44
C SER A 326 1.99 1.75 -22.13
N ASN A 327 2.39 0.69 -21.42
CA ASN A 327 3.74 0.39 -20.92
C ASN A 327 4.26 1.36 -19.85
N LEU A 328 3.42 2.27 -19.35
CA LEU A 328 3.70 3.10 -18.17
C LEU A 328 2.99 2.48 -16.97
N TYR A 329 3.76 2.01 -15.99
CA TYR A 329 3.28 1.30 -14.80
C TYR A 329 3.56 2.11 -13.54
N PHE A 330 2.88 1.78 -12.44
CA PHE A 330 3.09 2.40 -11.14
C PHE A 330 3.33 1.35 -10.05
N ALA A 331 4.22 1.67 -9.11
CA ALA A 331 4.58 0.77 -8.01
C ALA A 331 4.60 1.49 -6.65
N GLY A 332 4.58 0.69 -5.58
CA GLY A 332 4.54 1.19 -4.21
C GLY A 332 3.19 1.81 -3.84
N ALA A 333 3.21 2.80 -2.94
CA ALA A 333 2.01 3.48 -2.44
C ALA A 333 1.17 4.20 -3.52
N GLN A 334 1.69 4.30 -4.75
CA GLN A 334 0.95 4.78 -5.92
C GLN A 334 -0.19 3.84 -6.32
N THR A 335 -0.03 2.54 -6.07
CA THR A 335 -1.03 1.50 -6.38
C THR A 335 -2.26 1.56 -5.48
N HIS A 336 -2.19 2.31 -4.37
CA HIS A 336 -3.28 2.50 -3.40
C HIS A 336 -4.52 3.20 -3.96
N GLY A 337 -4.48 3.67 -5.21
CA GLY A 337 -5.65 4.22 -5.89
C GLY A 337 -6.78 3.21 -6.09
N LEU A 338 -6.45 1.91 -6.23
CA LEU A 338 -7.43 0.87 -6.56
C LEU A 338 -8.18 0.32 -5.33
N ASP A 339 -7.60 0.45 -4.13
CA ASP A 339 -8.15 0.00 -2.86
C ASP A 339 -8.23 1.13 -1.81
N TYR A 340 -8.24 2.39 -2.26
CA TYR A 340 -8.21 3.55 -1.38
C TYR A 340 -9.39 3.56 -0.39
N ARG A 341 -9.08 3.61 0.91
CA ARG A 341 -10.04 3.53 2.02
C ARG A 341 -10.80 2.20 2.09
N GLY A 342 -10.30 1.15 1.46
CA GLY A 342 -10.71 -0.23 1.70
C GLY A 342 -9.98 -0.87 2.88
N TYR A 343 -10.20 -2.18 3.03
CA TYR A 343 -9.53 -3.01 4.04
C TYR A 343 -8.11 -3.45 3.63
N SER A 344 -7.78 -3.31 2.36
CA SER A 344 -6.46 -3.61 1.81
C SER A 344 -5.43 -2.54 2.15
N THR A 345 -4.15 -2.90 2.05
CA THR A 345 -3.04 -2.14 2.64
C THR A 345 -2.03 -1.64 1.61
N SER A 346 -2.44 -1.44 0.36
CA SER A 346 -1.56 -0.94 -0.72
C SER A 346 -0.95 0.45 -0.46
N GLY A 347 -1.41 1.17 0.56
CA GLY A 347 -0.80 2.41 1.05
C GLY A 347 0.49 2.22 1.86
N PHE A 348 0.86 0.97 2.19
CA PHE A 348 1.93 0.62 3.13
C PHE A 348 2.81 -0.52 2.58
N ILE A 349 4.06 -0.60 3.05
CA ILE A 349 5.08 -1.55 2.54
C ILE A 349 4.55 -2.99 2.49
N HIS A 350 3.92 -3.44 3.58
CA HIS A 350 3.40 -4.80 3.70
C HIS A 350 2.31 -5.15 2.70
N GLY A 351 1.53 -4.18 2.22
CA GLY A 351 0.55 -4.42 1.14
C GLY A 351 1.19 -4.28 -0.22
N PHE A 352 1.72 -3.09 -0.53
CA PHE A 352 2.17 -2.80 -1.89
C PHE A 352 3.39 -3.61 -2.33
N ARG A 353 4.16 -4.23 -1.42
CA ARG A 353 5.26 -5.10 -1.84
C ARG A 353 4.75 -6.30 -2.66
N TYR A 354 3.55 -6.79 -2.35
CA TYR A 354 2.91 -7.84 -3.13
C TYR A 354 2.34 -7.31 -4.46
N ASN A 355 1.83 -6.06 -4.48
CA ASN A 355 1.48 -5.39 -5.74
C ASN A 355 2.71 -5.24 -6.66
N SER A 356 3.86 -4.89 -6.08
CA SER A 356 5.14 -4.81 -6.79
C SER A 356 5.61 -6.18 -7.33
N GLN A 357 5.34 -7.28 -6.63
CA GLN A 357 5.61 -8.64 -7.11
C GLN A 357 4.69 -9.03 -8.27
N ILE A 358 3.38 -8.74 -8.17
CA ILE A 358 2.42 -8.96 -9.26
C ILE A 358 2.86 -8.20 -10.52
N LEU A 359 3.20 -6.91 -10.37
CA LEU A 359 3.72 -6.09 -11.46
C LEU A 359 5.00 -6.67 -12.07
N ALA A 360 5.95 -7.12 -11.24
CA ALA A 360 7.20 -7.70 -11.74
C ALA A 360 6.96 -8.98 -12.56
N ASN A 361 6.05 -9.84 -12.12
CA ASN A 361 5.67 -11.03 -12.89
C ASN A 361 5.00 -10.66 -14.22
N HIS A 362 4.07 -9.69 -14.21
CA HIS A 362 3.45 -9.18 -15.45
C HIS A 362 4.49 -8.65 -16.45
N LEU A 363 5.49 -7.89 -15.96
CA LEU A 363 6.58 -7.41 -16.81
C LEU A 363 7.43 -8.56 -17.36
N ALA A 364 7.73 -9.58 -16.54
CA ALA A 364 8.50 -10.74 -16.99
C ALA A 364 7.77 -11.55 -18.07
N GLU A 365 6.45 -11.75 -17.94
CA GLU A 365 5.63 -12.38 -18.97
C GLU A 365 5.60 -11.54 -20.25
N LYS A 366 5.39 -10.22 -20.12
CA LYS A 366 5.35 -9.28 -21.25
C LYS A 366 6.63 -9.31 -22.08
N PHE A 367 7.78 -9.49 -21.43
CA PHE A 367 9.08 -9.59 -22.09
C PHE A 367 9.50 -11.03 -22.41
N ASN A 368 8.59 -12.00 -22.31
CA ASN A 368 8.81 -13.42 -22.61
C ASN A 368 9.95 -14.08 -21.80
N ILE A 369 10.16 -13.62 -20.55
CA ILE A 369 11.20 -14.14 -19.65
C ILE A 369 10.69 -15.35 -18.88
N SER A 370 9.43 -15.30 -18.44
CA SER A 370 8.78 -16.37 -17.69
C SER A 370 7.33 -16.53 -18.11
N LYS A 371 6.72 -17.67 -17.78
CA LYS A 371 5.27 -17.84 -17.73
C LYS A 371 4.87 -18.08 -16.28
N MET A 372 3.84 -17.39 -15.79
CA MET A 372 3.35 -17.64 -14.43
C MET A 372 2.57 -18.94 -14.31
N GLU A 373 1.93 -19.38 -15.40
CA GLU A 373 1.10 -20.57 -15.41
C GLU A 373 1.95 -21.83 -15.12
N LYS A 374 1.60 -22.54 -14.05
CA LYS A 374 2.23 -23.82 -13.64
C LYS A 374 1.18 -24.90 -13.55
N SER A 375 1.41 -26.04 -14.20
CA SER A 375 0.49 -27.17 -14.16
C SER A 375 0.34 -27.73 -12.74
N LEU A 376 -0.89 -28.02 -12.35
CA LEU A 376 -1.24 -28.70 -11.11
C LEU A 376 -1.75 -30.12 -11.42
N GLU A 377 -1.01 -31.13 -10.97
CA GLU A 377 -1.29 -32.54 -11.32
C GLU A 377 -2.51 -33.14 -10.60
N GLN A 378 -2.99 -32.48 -9.53
CA GLN A 378 -4.02 -33.02 -8.64
C GLN A 378 -5.14 -32.01 -8.39
N ASP A 379 -6.21 -32.48 -7.75
CA ASP A 379 -7.29 -31.64 -7.24
C ASP A 379 -6.75 -30.43 -6.44
N PRO A 380 -7.24 -29.20 -6.71
CA PRO A 380 -6.69 -28.00 -6.09
C PRO A 380 -7.08 -27.80 -4.63
N SER A 381 -8.02 -28.57 -4.06
CA SER A 381 -8.64 -28.22 -2.77
C SER A 381 -7.64 -28.08 -1.62
N LYS A 382 -6.62 -28.96 -1.57
CA LYS A 382 -5.55 -28.86 -0.57
C LYS A 382 -4.65 -27.64 -0.81
N ARG A 383 -4.32 -27.36 -2.07
CA ARG A 383 -3.53 -26.19 -2.46
C ARG A 383 -4.23 -24.88 -2.07
N ILE A 384 -5.55 -24.83 -2.26
CA ILE A 384 -6.41 -23.71 -1.83
C ILE A 384 -6.29 -23.51 -0.32
N LEU A 385 -6.44 -24.59 0.46
CA LEU A 385 -6.32 -24.52 1.92
C LEU A 385 -4.94 -24.07 2.39
N ASP A 386 -3.88 -24.54 1.72
CA ASP A 386 -2.50 -24.14 2.02
C ASP A 386 -2.30 -22.63 1.81
N GLU A 387 -2.80 -22.07 0.70
CA GLU A 387 -2.74 -20.62 0.47
C GLU A 387 -3.58 -19.84 1.51
N LEU A 388 -4.78 -20.28 1.87
CA LEU A 388 -5.58 -19.62 2.91
C LEU A 388 -4.85 -19.53 4.27
N ASN A 389 -4.08 -20.56 4.62
CA ASN A 389 -3.36 -20.61 5.90
C ASN A 389 -2.00 -19.89 5.87
N GLU A 390 -1.27 -19.94 4.75
CA GLU A 390 0.15 -19.57 4.72
C GLU A 390 0.44 -18.31 3.87
N SER A 391 -0.50 -17.80 3.06
CA SER A 391 -0.29 -16.72 2.08
C SER A 391 -0.40 -15.30 2.66
N PRO A 392 0.71 -14.58 2.89
CA PRO A 392 0.66 -13.20 3.40
C PRO A 392 -0.04 -12.23 2.45
N GLU A 393 -0.04 -12.49 1.15
CA GLU A 393 -0.74 -11.74 0.11
C GLU A 393 -2.23 -11.63 0.44
N LEU A 394 -2.89 -12.76 0.72
CA LEU A 394 -4.32 -12.80 1.03
C LEU A 394 -4.64 -12.06 2.33
N TRP A 395 -3.76 -12.22 3.32
CA TRP A 395 -3.94 -11.64 4.66
C TRP A 395 -3.69 -10.13 4.71
N LEU A 396 -2.79 -9.61 3.88
CA LEU A 396 -2.39 -8.20 3.88
C LEU A 396 -3.13 -7.38 2.80
N GLN A 397 -3.74 -8.04 1.82
CA GLN A 397 -4.55 -7.40 0.78
C GLN A 397 -5.97 -8.00 0.70
N PRO A 398 -6.72 -7.99 1.82
CA PRO A 398 -8.02 -8.63 1.89
C PRO A 398 -9.01 -8.10 0.84
N GLY A 399 -9.57 -9.03 0.07
CA GLY A 399 -10.49 -8.77 -1.03
C GLY A 399 -9.89 -8.14 -2.29
N TYR A 400 -8.61 -7.72 -2.24
CA TYR A 400 -7.95 -7.06 -3.36
C TYR A 400 -6.98 -7.98 -4.10
N VAL A 401 -6.06 -8.62 -3.40
CA VAL A 401 -5.19 -9.66 -3.99
C VAL A 401 -5.72 -11.02 -3.60
N GLY A 402 -5.88 -11.88 -4.60
CA GLY A 402 -6.26 -13.27 -4.44
C GLY A 402 -5.30 -14.19 -5.14
N TYR A 403 -5.38 -15.46 -4.80
CA TYR A 403 -4.64 -16.51 -5.48
C TYR A 403 -5.53 -17.14 -6.54
N GLN A 404 -5.03 -17.20 -7.78
CA GLN A 404 -5.80 -17.59 -8.95
C GLN A 404 -5.40 -18.98 -9.47
N LEU A 405 -6.41 -19.81 -9.71
CA LEU A 405 -6.29 -21.10 -10.38
C LEU A 405 -7.10 -21.07 -11.67
N LYS A 406 -6.61 -21.71 -12.72
CA LYS A 406 -7.31 -21.88 -14.00
C LYS A 406 -7.53 -23.36 -14.26
N PHE A 407 -8.68 -23.71 -14.84
CA PHE A 407 -8.95 -25.03 -15.39
C PHE A 407 -9.26 -24.89 -16.87
N ASP A 408 -8.63 -25.70 -17.71
CA ASP A 408 -8.75 -25.62 -19.19
C ASP A 408 -9.76 -26.61 -19.80
N GLY A 409 -10.54 -27.27 -18.96
CA GLY A 409 -11.44 -28.38 -19.34
C GLY A 409 -10.83 -29.76 -19.06
N GLN A 410 -9.52 -29.86 -18.82
CA GLN A 410 -8.83 -31.12 -18.52
C GLN A 410 -7.87 -31.02 -17.34
N HIS A 411 -7.08 -29.95 -17.26
CA HIS A 411 -6.01 -29.78 -16.30
C HIS A 411 -6.17 -28.49 -15.50
N TRP A 412 -5.66 -28.52 -14.27
CA TRP A 412 -5.57 -27.36 -13.42
C TRP A 412 -4.21 -26.67 -13.59
N TYR A 413 -4.21 -25.35 -13.44
CA TYR A 413 -3.02 -24.53 -13.47
C TYR A 413 -3.05 -23.49 -12.34
N GLU A 414 -1.90 -23.26 -11.73
CA GLU A 414 -1.65 -22.13 -10.85
C GLU A 414 -1.29 -20.91 -11.69
N ASN A 415 -2.09 -19.85 -11.60
CA ASN A 415 -1.73 -18.55 -12.18
C ASN A 415 -0.99 -17.68 -11.16
N GLY A 416 -1.00 -18.06 -9.87
CA GLY A 416 -0.37 -17.30 -8.80
C GLY A 416 -1.26 -16.17 -8.31
N HIS A 417 -0.69 -15.20 -7.59
CA HIS A 417 -1.44 -14.08 -7.04
C HIS A 417 -1.79 -13.05 -8.11
N ARG A 418 -3.03 -12.59 -8.09
CA ARG A 418 -3.62 -11.61 -9.03
C ARG A 418 -4.46 -10.62 -8.28
N THR A 419 -4.67 -9.44 -8.87
CA THR A 419 -5.68 -8.52 -8.35
C THR A 419 -7.09 -9.00 -8.69
N ILE A 420 -8.06 -8.60 -7.89
CA ILE A 420 -9.49 -8.85 -8.16
C ILE A 420 -9.92 -8.19 -9.48
N ASN A 421 -9.27 -7.11 -9.89
CA ASN A 421 -9.48 -6.44 -11.17
C ASN A 421 -9.07 -7.34 -12.33
N GLU A 422 -7.85 -7.91 -12.31
CA GLU A 422 -7.41 -8.86 -13.33
C GLU A 422 -8.35 -10.07 -13.45
N PHE A 423 -8.79 -10.63 -12.32
CA PHE A 423 -9.75 -11.74 -12.29
C PHE A 423 -11.10 -11.36 -12.93
N LYS A 424 -11.61 -10.16 -12.62
CA LYS A 424 -12.88 -9.67 -13.19
C LYS A 424 -12.75 -9.39 -14.68
N ASP A 425 -11.61 -8.87 -15.11
CA ASP A 425 -11.37 -8.47 -16.50
C ASP A 425 -10.90 -9.65 -17.39
N SER A 426 -10.51 -10.79 -16.81
CA SER A 426 -10.01 -11.94 -17.57
C SER A 426 -11.07 -12.54 -18.49
N THR A 427 -10.76 -12.75 -19.77
CA THR A 427 -11.65 -13.48 -20.69
C THR A 427 -11.36 -14.98 -20.63
N LEU A 428 -12.41 -15.79 -20.64
CA LEU A 428 -12.32 -17.25 -20.60
C LEU A 428 -12.86 -17.84 -21.89
N ASN A 429 -12.21 -18.90 -22.37
CA ASN A 429 -12.80 -19.74 -23.42
C ASN A 429 -14.01 -20.52 -22.87
N THR A 430 -14.86 -21.05 -23.75
CA THR A 430 -16.11 -21.74 -23.35
C THR A 430 -15.91 -22.84 -22.31
N ASN A 431 -14.80 -23.58 -22.40
CA ASN A 431 -14.51 -24.71 -21.51
C ASN A 431 -13.56 -24.37 -20.36
N GLU A 432 -13.26 -23.07 -20.17
CA GLU A 432 -12.36 -22.62 -19.13
C GLU A 432 -13.14 -22.09 -17.93
N LEU A 433 -12.62 -22.36 -16.75
CA LEU A 433 -13.04 -21.68 -15.53
C LEU A 433 -11.83 -21.15 -14.77
N THR A 434 -12.06 -20.13 -13.95
CA THR A 434 -11.05 -19.58 -13.07
C THR A 434 -11.59 -19.51 -11.65
N ILE A 435 -10.77 -19.95 -10.69
CA ILE A 435 -11.04 -19.80 -9.27
C ILE A 435 -10.15 -18.68 -8.72
N PHE A 436 -10.72 -17.78 -7.95
CA PHE A 436 -10.04 -16.72 -7.22
C PHE A 436 -10.30 -16.86 -5.73
N ILE A 437 -9.24 -17.08 -4.97
CA ILE A 437 -9.28 -17.30 -3.52
C ILE A 437 -8.78 -16.05 -2.82
N SER A 438 -9.57 -15.53 -1.90
CA SER A 438 -9.24 -14.35 -1.11
C SER A 438 -9.62 -14.53 0.36
N LEU A 439 -9.09 -13.65 1.20
CA LEU A 439 -9.61 -13.42 2.54
C LEU A 439 -10.28 -12.06 2.58
N GLU A 440 -11.44 -11.96 3.22
CA GLU A 440 -12.25 -10.73 3.23
C GLU A 440 -12.85 -10.45 4.60
N TYR A 441 -13.02 -9.18 4.93
CA TYR A 441 -13.83 -8.77 6.06
C TYR A 441 -15.29 -8.59 5.60
N GLY A 442 -16.23 -8.93 6.47
CA GLY A 442 -17.61 -8.49 6.31
C GLY A 442 -17.75 -6.98 6.52
N ASP A 443 -18.98 -6.49 6.44
CA ASP A 443 -19.26 -5.06 6.62
C ASP A 443 -19.27 -4.67 8.10
N ILE A 444 -18.09 -4.31 8.61
CA ILE A 444 -17.91 -3.86 10.00
C ILE A 444 -18.59 -2.52 10.28
N SER A 445 -18.91 -1.73 9.24
CA SER A 445 -19.45 -0.39 9.41
C SER A 445 -20.88 -0.38 9.98
N LYS A 446 -21.54 -1.53 9.95
CA LYS A 446 -22.86 -1.76 10.55
C LYS A 446 -22.83 -1.81 12.09
N PHE A 447 -21.65 -1.88 12.70
CA PHE A 447 -21.49 -2.00 14.15
C PHE A 447 -20.89 -0.71 14.73
N GLU A 448 -21.58 -0.10 15.71
CA GLU A 448 -21.06 1.08 16.41
C GLU A 448 -19.84 0.74 17.29
N GLU A 449 -19.88 -0.41 17.96
CA GLU A 449 -18.85 -0.89 18.88
C GLU A 449 -18.03 -2.04 18.29
N THR A 450 -16.84 -1.71 17.78
CA THR A 450 -15.96 -2.66 17.07
C THR A 450 -15.46 -3.82 17.93
N PHE A 451 -15.44 -3.68 19.26
CA PHE A 451 -15.03 -4.76 20.17
C PHE A 451 -16.18 -5.67 20.61
N SER A 452 -17.42 -5.39 20.20
CA SER A 452 -18.62 -6.13 20.59
C SER A 452 -19.44 -6.60 19.39
N ILE A 453 -18.76 -7.10 18.35
CA ILE A 453 -19.40 -7.61 17.14
C ILE A 453 -19.95 -9.02 17.42
N PRO A 454 -21.27 -9.28 17.24
CA PRO A 454 -21.84 -10.60 17.38
C PRO A 454 -21.39 -11.53 16.25
N ARG A 455 -21.21 -12.82 16.56
CA ARG A 455 -20.92 -13.87 15.57
C ARG A 455 -22.14 -14.75 15.39
N VAL A 456 -22.34 -15.26 14.18
CA VAL A 456 -23.40 -16.22 13.84
C VAL A 456 -22.75 -17.53 13.35
N PRO A 457 -22.37 -18.44 14.28
CA PRO A 457 -21.76 -19.71 13.90
C PRO A 457 -22.65 -20.53 12.97
N GLY A 458 -22.05 -21.19 11.98
CA GLY A 458 -22.73 -22.02 10.99
C GLY A 458 -23.38 -21.28 9.81
N ASP A 459 -23.32 -19.95 9.78
CA ASP A 459 -23.72 -19.14 8.61
C ASP A 459 -22.53 -18.32 8.11
N ALA A 460 -21.79 -18.89 7.16
CA ALA A 460 -20.61 -18.25 6.59
C ALA A 460 -20.91 -16.90 5.92
N THR A 461 -22.15 -16.68 5.44
CA THR A 461 -22.55 -15.42 4.79
C THR A 461 -22.68 -14.25 5.78
N GLN A 462 -22.74 -14.57 7.09
CA GLN A 462 -22.79 -13.60 8.19
C GLN A 462 -21.41 -13.39 8.83
N SER A 463 -20.33 -13.90 8.23
CA SER A 463 -18.96 -13.68 8.72
C SER A 463 -18.61 -12.19 8.63
N VAL A 464 -18.15 -11.62 9.75
CA VAL A 464 -17.79 -10.20 9.86
C VAL A 464 -16.28 -10.04 9.99
N HIS A 465 -15.63 -10.93 10.72
CA HIS A 465 -14.19 -11.02 10.75
C HIS A 465 -13.65 -11.56 9.42
N ILE A 466 -12.33 -11.53 9.31
CA ILE A 466 -11.64 -12.00 8.13
C ILE A 466 -11.89 -13.49 7.91
N HIS A 467 -12.47 -13.83 6.75
CA HIS A 467 -12.89 -15.19 6.40
C HIS A 467 -12.50 -15.55 4.96
N PRO A 468 -12.41 -16.85 4.63
CA PRO A 468 -12.14 -17.29 3.27
C PRO A 468 -13.31 -17.02 2.34
N VAL A 469 -12.98 -16.54 1.15
CA VAL A 469 -13.92 -16.35 0.04
C VAL A 469 -13.36 -17.03 -1.19
N ILE A 470 -14.18 -17.86 -1.84
CA ILE A 470 -13.85 -18.50 -3.10
C ILE A 470 -14.80 -17.94 -4.16
N ARG A 471 -14.24 -17.38 -5.24
CA ARG A 471 -14.99 -16.98 -6.42
C ARG A 471 -14.68 -17.91 -7.58
N VAL A 472 -15.72 -18.38 -8.25
CA VAL A 472 -15.61 -19.19 -9.47
C VAL A 472 -16.16 -18.36 -10.61
N LYS A 473 -15.35 -18.18 -11.66
CA LYS A 473 -15.73 -17.50 -12.90
C LYS A 473 -15.84 -18.50 -14.04
N GLN A 474 -16.96 -18.46 -14.76
CA GLN A 474 -17.27 -19.25 -15.95
C GLN A 474 -17.94 -18.34 -16.98
N GLY A 475 -17.29 -18.15 -18.13
CA GLY A 475 -17.65 -17.04 -19.03
C GLY A 475 -17.64 -15.71 -18.27
N ASP A 476 -18.78 -15.00 -18.29
CA ASP A 476 -18.98 -13.74 -17.56
C ASP A 476 -19.63 -13.92 -16.16
N GLU A 477 -20.09 -15.13 -15.83
CA GLU A 477 -20.73 -15.40 -14.53
C GLU A 477 -19.66 -15.56 -13.44
N ILE A 478 -19.84 -14.87 -12.30
CA ILE A 478 -19.01 -15.02 -11.12
C ILE A 478 -19.88 -15.46 -9.94
N ILE A 479 -19.63 -16.66 -9.42
CA ILE A 479 -20.28 -17.19 -8.23
C ILE A 479 -19.34 -17.01 -7.04
N LYS A 480 -19.88 -16.51 -5.92
CA LYS A 480 -19.14 -16.29 -4.67
C LYS A 480 -19.58 -17.31 -3.62
N TYR A 481 -18.60 -17.91 -2.95
CA TYR A 481 -18.78 -18.81 -1.81
C TYR A 481 -18.03 -18.23 -0.60
N ASP A 482 -18.77 -17.94 0.46
CA ASP A 482 -18.20 -17.56 1.77
C ASP A 482 -18.00 -18.83 2.59
N LEU A 483 -16.81 -18.97 3.21
CA LEU A 483 -16.52 -20.04 4.17
C LEU A 483 -16.42 -19.43 5.56
N GLU A 484 -16.72 -20.24 6.59
CA GLU A 484 -16.81 -19.74 7.96
C GLU A 484 -15.47 -19.19 8.48
N GLU A 485 -15.53 -18.09 9.23
CA GLU A 485 -14.39 -17.50 9.93
C GLU A 485 -13.92 -18.35 11.14
N HIS A 486 -12.60 -18.43 11.31
CA HIS A 486 -12.00 -19.06 12.49
C HIS A 486 -11.33 -18.03 13.41
N LEU A 487 -11.57 -18.12 14.72
CA LEU A 487 -11.06 -17.14 15.71
C LEU A 487 -9.53 -17.01 15.67
N GLU A 488 -8.82 -18.15 15.64
CA GLU A 488 -7.36 -18.15 15.54
C GLU A 488 -6.84 -17.97 14.12
N SER A 489 -7.72 -17.73 13.13
CA SER A 489 -7.32 -17.62 11.72
C SER A 489 -6.58 -18.87 11.23
N LYS A 490 -7.05 -20.05 11.62
CA LYS A 490 -6.53 -21.37 11.22
C LYS A 490 -7.68 -22.14 10.58
N PHE A 491 -7.50 -22.52 9.32
CA PHE A 491 -8.51 -23.24 8.56
C PHE A 491 -8.13 -24.71 8.53
N ASP A 492 -8.85 -25.54 9.27
CA ASP A 492 -8.54 -26.96 9.48
C ASP A 492 -8.87 -27.82 8.25
N ALA A 493 -8.02 -28.80 7.96
CA ALA A 493 -8.21 -29.65 6.79
C ALA A 493 -9.50 -30.48 6.83
N ASP A 494 -9.85 -31.01 8.00
CA ASP A 494 -11.01 -31.89 8.16
C ASP A 494 -12.33 -31.14 7.96
N LEU A 495 -12.33 -29.83 8.21
CA LEU A 495 -13.51 -28.96 8.07
C LEU A 495 -13.57 -28.29 6.68
N TYR A 496 -12.45 -27.74 6.21
CA TYR A 496 -12.45 -26.88 5.02
C TYR A 496 -12.23 -27.66 3.72
N VAL A 497 -11.41 -28.72 3.69
CA VAL A 497 -11.15 -29.46 2.44
C VAL A 497 -12.42 -30.07 1.86
N PRO A 498 -13.34 -30.71 2.63
CA PRO A 498 -14.56 -31.25 2.05
C PRO A 498 -15.42 -30.18 1.37
N VAL A 499 -15.58 -29.01 2.00
CA VAL A 499 -16.37 -27.88 1.46
C VAL A 499 -15.70 -27.30 0.22
N ILE A 500 -14.38 -27.08 0.26
CA ILE A 500 -13.62 -26.59 -0.90
C ILE A 500 -13.74 -27.57 -2.07
N LYS A 501 -13.62 -28.88 -1.80
CA LYS A 501 -13.72 -29.92 -2.81
C LYS A 501 -15.11 -29.98 -3.45
N GLU A 502 -16.16 -29.80 -2.65
CA GLU A 502 -17.52 -29.68 -3.18
C GLU A 502 -17.65 -28.48 -4.12
N ILE A 503 -17.15 -27.31 -3.74
CA ILE A 503 -17.15 -26.10 -4.58
C ILE A 503 -16.40 -26.34 -5.90
N VAL A 504 -15.19 -26.93 -5.82
CA VAL A 504 -14.36 -27.23 -6.99
C VAL A 504 -15.03 -28.24 -7.92
N THR A 505 -15.63 -29.30 -7.36
CA THR A 505 -16.32 -30.35 -8.13
C THR A 505 -17.56 -29.78 -8.83
N ASN A 506 -18.40 -29.05 -8.09
CA ASN A 506 -19.61 -28.41 -8.64
C ASN A 506 -19.26 -27.40 -9.75
N ALA A 507 -18.14 -26.68 -9.61
CA ALA A 507 -17.66 -25.77 -10.64
C ALA A 507 -17.35 -26.54 -11.94
N VAL A 508 -16.57 -27.63 -11.87
CA VAL A 508 -16.20 -28.43 -13.04
C VAL A 508 -17.44 -29.11 -13.66
N GLU A 509 -18.34 -29.67 -12.85
CA GLU A 509 -19.54 -30.36 -13.34
C GLU A 509 -20.56 -29.42 -13.99
N LYS A 510 -20.75 -28.20 -13.44
CA LYS A 510 -21.63 -27.18 -14.04
C LYS A 510 -21.14 -26.80 -15.45
N GLU A 511 -19.83 -26.73 -15.66
CA GLU A 511 -19.24 -26.46 -16.97
C GLU A 511 -19.56 -27.60 -17.96
N SER A 512 -19.41 -28.87 -17.54
CA SER A 512 -19.73 -30.03 -18.37
C SER A 512 -21.21 -30.12 -18.80
N SER A 513 -22.11 -29.43 -18.08
CA SER A 513 -23.55 -29.37 -18.40
C SER A 513 -23.93 -28.24 -19.37
N LEU A 514 -23.06 -27.25 -19.56
CA LEU A 514 -23.25 -26.12 -20.48
C LEU A 514 -22.66 -26.38 -21.88
N SER A 515 -21.91 -27.47 -22.04
CA SER A 515 -21.20 -27.85 -23.26
C SER A 515 -21.98 -28.83 -24.17
N TYR A 516 -23.29 -29.00 -23.97
CA TYR A 516 -24.19 -29.84 -24.78
C TYR A 516 -25.22 -29.08 -25.60
#